data_AF-A0A538Q0G6-F1
#
_entry.id   AF-A0A538Q0G6-F1
#
_cell.length_a   1.000
_cell.length_b   1.000
_cell.length_c   1.000
_cell.angle_alpha   90.00
_cell.angle_beta   90.00
_cell.angle_gamma   90.00
#
_symmetry.space_group_name_H-M   'P 1'
#
loop_
_entity.id
_entity.type
_entity.pdbx_description
1 polymer ?
#
loop_
_entity_poly.entity_id
_entity_poly.type
_entity_poly.pdbx_seq_one_letter_code
_entity_poly.pdbx_strand_id
1 'polypeptide(L)' 'MTAETAATIIVPTQVVVEAFDAALSGRRPGERQGTFVAEAKVGRNEPCPCGSGRKYKKCHGLEA' A
#
# COMPACT_ATOMS: atom_id res chain seq x y z
N MET A 1 4.88 3.87 -41.69
CA MET A 1 3.54 3.33 -41.97
C MET A 1 3.69 1.82 -42.04
N THR A 2 3.26 1.00 -41.10
CA THR A 2 2.46 1.19 -39.89
C THR A 2 2.80 -0.01 -38.99
N ALA A 3 3.24 0.24 -37.76
CA ALA A 3 3.43 -0.78 -36.74
C ALA A 3 2.07 -1.17 -36.12
N GLU A 4 1.04 -1.32 -36.95
CA GLU A 4 -0.36 -1.47 -36.54
C GLU A 4 -0.94 -2.80 -37.05
N THR A 5 -0.22 -3.55 -37.89
CA THR A 5 -0.67 -4.84 -38.44
C THR A 5 -0.46 -6.02 -37.47
N ALA A 6 -0.01 -5.77 -36.23
CA ALA A 6 0.08 -6.80 -35.19
C ALA A 6 -1.17 -6.90 -34.30
N ALA A 7 -2.18 -6.04 -34.52
CA ALA A 7 -3.37 -5.94 -33.67
C ALA A 7 -4.64 -6.61 -34.26
N THR A 8 -4.52 -7.45 -35.29
CA THR A 8 -5.69 -8.09 -35.94
C THR A 8 -5.50 -9.58 -36.15
N ILE A 9 -5.01 -10.28 -35.13
CA ILE A 9 -5.28 -11.71 -34.98
C ILE A 9 -5.92 -11.88 -33.60
N ILE A 10 -7.23 -12.08 -33.65
CA ILE A 10 -8.12 -12.39 -32.54
C ILE A 10 -7.57 -13.62 -31.84
N VAL A 11 -6.83 -13.46 -30.74
CA VAL A 11 -6.51 -14.59 -29.88
C VAL A 11 -7.61 -14.65 -28.81
N PRO A 12 -8.48 -15.67 -28.82
CA PRO A 12 -9.53 -15.81 -27.81
C PRO A 12 -8.97 -15.93 -26.39
N THR A 13 -7.64 -16.08 -26.25
CA THR A 13 -6.89 -16.14 -25.00
C THR A 13 -6.79 -14.80 -24.29
N GLN A 14 -6.71 -13.66 -24.99
CA GLN A 14 -6.53 -12.36 -24.30
C GLN A 14 -7.77 -11.98 -23.50
N VAL A 15 -8.97 -12.13 -24.08
CA VAL A 15 -10.23 -11.78 -23.39
C VAL A 15 -10.52 -12.74 -22.22
N VAL A 16 -10.15 -14.03 -22.34
CA VAL A 16 -10.29 -14.98 -21.22
C VAL A 16 -9.22 -14.80 -20.15
N VAL A 17 -7.99 -14.39 -20.49
CA VAL A 17 -6.94 -14.09 -19.50
C VAL A 17 -7.33 -12.84 -18.70
N GLU A 18 -7.83 -11.79 -19.36
CA GLU A 18 -8.31 -10.58 -18.67
C GLU A 18 -9.54 -10.87 -17.79
N ALA A 19 -10.48 -11.68 -18.27
CA ALA A 19 -11.64 -12.09 -17.47
C ALA A 19 -11.25 -12.99 -16.28
N PHE A 20 -10.23 -13.84 -16.45
CA PHE A 20 -9.72 -14.74 -15.41
C PHE A 20 -8.92 -13.96 -14.34
N ASP A 21 -8.06 -13.03 -14.74
CA ASP A 21 -7.33 -12.15 -13.83
C ASP A 21 -8.30 -11.26 -13.01
N ALA A 22 -9.36 -10.75 -13.64
CA ALA A 22 -10.40 -9.98 -12.96
C ALA A 22 -11.21 -10.82 -11.96
N ALA A 23 -11.54 -12.07 -12.30
CA ALA A 23 -12.25 -12.98 -11.42
C ALA A 23 -11.40 -13.44 -10.22
N LEU A 24 -10.10 -13.69 -10.42
CA LEU A 24 -9.20 -14.15 -9.36
C LEU A 24 -8.74 -13.05 -8.41
N SER A 25 -8.53 -11.83 -8.91
CA SER A 25 -7.93 -10.79 -8.09
C SER A 25 -8.91 -10.14 -7.11
N GLY A 26 -10.23 -10.33 -7.25
CA GLY A 26 -11.24 -9.83 -6.30
C GLY A 26 -11.17 -8.33 -6.03
N ARG A 27 -10.41 -7.58 -6.85
CA ARG A 27 -10.12 -6.17 -6.67
C ARG A 27 -11.05 -5.36 -7.55
N ARG A 28 -11.75 -4.41 -6.94
CA ARG A 28 -12.52 -3.41 -7.68
C ARG A 28 -11.55 -2.48 -8.42
N PRO A 29 -11.74 -2.21 -9.72
CA PRO A 29 -10.97 -1.19 -10.43
C PRO A 29 -11.11 0.16 -9.70
N GLY A 30 -9.99 0.70 -9.21
CA GLY A 30 -9.95 1.98 -8.47
C GLY A 30 -9.78 1.87 -6.95
N GLU A 31 -9.75 0.66 -6.36
CA GLU A 31 -9.46 0.48 -4.94
C GLU A 31 -7.94 0.63 -4.69
N ARG A 32 -7.51 1.85 -4.34
CA ARG A 32 -6.14 2.13 -3.93
C ARG A 32 -5.91 1.40 -2.60
N GLN A 33 -5.18 0.29 -2.62
CA GLN A 33 -4.72 -0.35 -1.40
C GLN A 33 -3.79 0.63 -0.68
N GLY A 34 -4.34 1.36 0.30
CA GLY A 34 -3.57 2.29 1.10
C GLY A 34 -2.43 1.53 1.74
N THR A 35 -1.19 1.94 1.46
CA THR A 35 -0.02 1.41 2.15
C THR A 35 -0.14 1.82 3.61
N PHE A 36 -0.20 0.84 4.52
CA PHE A 36 -0.17 1.11 5.95
C PHE A 36 1.12 1.86 6.29
N VAL A 37 1.02 3.14 6.63
CA VAL A 37 2.12 3.90 7.19
C VAL A 37 2.25 3.46 8.65
N ALA A 38 3.27 2.66 8.95
CA ALA A 38 3.58 2.32 10.34
C ALA A 38 3.92 3.62 11.07
N GLU A 39 3.10 4.00 12.05
CA GLU A 39 3.41 5.13 12.91
C GLU A 39 4.71 4.82 13.68
N ALA A 40 5.69 5.72 13.58
CA ALA A 40 6.97 5.54 14.24
C ALA A 40 6.75 5.52 15.76
N LYS A 41 6.88 4.33 16.37
CA LYS A 41 6.80 4.17 17.83
C LYS A 41 7.97 4.92 18.47
N VAL A 42 7.66 5.95 19.25
CA VAL A 42 8.68 6.70 20.00
C VAL A 42 9.39 5.78 21.01
N GLY A 43 10.72 5.77 20.97
CA GLY A 43 11.52 4.96 21.87
C GLY A 43 11.40 5.45 23.32
N ARG A 44 11.41 4.53 24.29
CA ARG A 44 11.28 4.86 25.74
C ARG A 44 12.28 5.92 26.22
N ASN A 45 13.47 5.99 25.63
CA ASN A 45 14.53 6.94 26.02
C ASN A 45 14.56 8.24 25.20
N GLU A 46 13.79 8.36 24.12
CA GLU A 46 13.75 9.54 23.26
C GLU A 46 13.08 10.74 23.93
N PRO A 47 13.33 11.98 23.47
CA PRO A 47 12.60 13.16 23.94
C PRO A 47 11.10 12.96 23.74
N CYS A 48 10.33 13.31 24.76
CA CYS A 48 8.89 13.13 24.72
C CYS A 48 8.24 14.10 23.72
N PRO A 49 7.36 13.63 22.80
CA PRO A 49 6.78 14.47 21.75
C PRO A 49 5.82 15.57 22.29
N CYS A 50 5.51 15.57 23.59
CA CYS A 50 4.73 16.62 24.23
C CYS A 50 5.50 17.92 24.50
N GLY A 51 6.80 17.99 24.15
CA GLY A 51 7.61 19.19 24.33
C GLY A 51 8.07 19.44 25.77
N SER A 52 7.87 18.51 26.70
CA SER A 52 8.26 18.70 28.11
C SER A 52 9.77 18.63 28.39
N GLY A 53 10.60 18.35 27.37
CA GLY A 53 12.05 18.16 27.51
C GLY A 53 12.47 16.89 28.28
N ARG A 54 11.52 16.10 28.77
CA ARG A 54 11.77 14.82 29.48
C ARG A 54 11.84 13.65 28.50
N LYS A 55 12.56 12.59 28.88
CA LYS A 55 12.53 11.30 28.14
C LYS A 55 11.12 10.70 28.16
N TYR A 56 10.70 10.02 27.09
CA TYR A 56 9.36 9.43 26.96
C TYR A 56 8.98 8.57 28.17
N LYS A 57 9.88 7.70 28.63
CA LYS A 57 9.70 6.85 29.84
C LYS A 57 9.45 7.59 31.15
N LYS A 58 9.82 8.88 31.22
CA LYS A 58 9.64 9.73 32.41
C LYS A 58 8.45 10.70 32.23
N CYS A 59 7.69 10.56 31.15
CA CYS A 59 6.55 11.42 30.83
C CYS A 59 5.36 10.55 30.41
N HIS A 60 5.15 10.31 29.11
CA HIS A 60 3.99 9.55 28.63
C HIS A 60 4.20 8.03 28.63
N GLY A 61 5.42 7.56 28.89
CA GLY A 61 5.78 6.14 29.01
C GLY A 61 6.03 5.68 30.45
N LEU A 62 5.37 6.32 31.44
CA LEU A 62 5.53 6.01 32.87
C LEU A 62 4.93 4.65 33.25
N GLU A 63 3.96 4.15 32.49
CA GLU A 63 3.30 2.84 32.72
C GLU A 63 3.37 1.93 31.47
N ALA A 64 4.58 1.75 30.94
CA ALA A 64 4.90 0.74 29.92
C ALA A 64 6.16 -0.03 30.30
#